data_AF-A0A821VC95-F1
#
_entry.id   AF-A0A821VC95-F1
#
_cell.length_a   1.000
_cell.length_b   1.000
_cell.length_c   1.000
_cell.angle_alpha   90.00
_cell.angle_beta   90.00
_cell.angle_gamma   90.00
#
_symmetry.space_group_name_H-M   'P 1'
#
loop_
_entity.id
_entity.type
_entity.pdbx_description
1 polymer ?
#
loop_
_entity_poly.entity_id
_entity_poly.type
_entity_poly.pdbx_seq_one_letter_code
_entity_poly.pdbx_strand_id
1 'polypeptide(L)'
;MSIQTNRAEPSSPNAHTDFTCNQEQQLSSISRSIEEMNSDKNETLPNEKKALKRHLGLFSGISFILGTIIGSGIFISPIGVLKQTESIGLCLVVWGLCGLISILGALCYAEIGTVIPLSGSELAYMREGIGSAHARTGDILAFIVNWANTFILLPSSTAILALTFGTYFLSGVTNSKHQIIYLSLVF
;
A
#
# COMPACT_ATOMS: atom_id res chain seq x y z
N MET A 1 64.51 -24.51 38.32
CA MET A 1 65.94 -24.54 37.93
C MET A 1 65.98 -25.29 36.61
N SER A 2 66.22 -24.74 35.42
CA SER A 2 66.83 -23.49 34.97
C SER A 2 66.31 -23.23 33.53
N ILE A 3 65.86 -22.02 33.20
CA ILE A 3 66.56 -21.04 32.34
C ILE A 3 66.54 -21.38 30.84
N GLN A 4 65.74 -20.57 30.11
CA GLN A 4 65.97 -19.87 28.83
C GLN A 4 67.01 -20.39 27.83
N THR A 5 66.63 -20.45 26.54
CA THR A 5 67.24 -19.76 25.38
C THR A 5 66.71 -20.43 24.11
N ASN A 6 66.11 -19.79 23.10
CA ASN A 6 66.58 -18.75 22.19
C ASN A 6 65.30 -18.21 21.50
N ARG A 7 64.97 -16.92 21.51
CA ARG A 7 65.57 -15.84 20.71
C ARG A 7 66.07 -16.29 19.32
N ALA A 8 65.18 -16.28 18.35
CA ALA A 8 65.53 -16.03 16.96
C ALA A 8 65.06 -14.60 16.62
N GLU A 9 65.98 -13.66 16.63
CA GLU A 9 65.90 -12.45 15.79
C GLU A 9 66.59 -12.76 14.44
N PRO A 10 66.68 -11.84 13.48
CA PRO A 10 65.63 -11.08 12.80
C PRO A 10 65.78 -11.27 11.27
N SER A 11 64.70 -11.39 10.50
CA SER A 11 64.77 -11.29 9.03
C SER A 11 64.25 -9.94 8.57
N SER A 12 65.22 -9.10 8.21
CA SER A 12 65.23 -7.85 7.43
C SER A 12 63.95 -7.44 6.67
N PRO A 13 63.72 -6.11 6.49
CA PRO A 13 62.44 -5.52 6.13
C PRO A 13 62.19 -5.61 4.63
N ASN A 14 61.16 -6.36 4.27
CA ASN A 14 60.78 -6.55 2.87
C ASN A 14 59.43 -5.86 2.67
N ALA A 15 59.35 -4.99 1.66
CA ALA A 15 58.23 -4.14 1.21
C ALA A 15 56.84 -4.81 1.06
N HIS A 16 56.71 -6.06 1.47
CA HIS A 16 55.49 -6.84 1.56
C HIS A 16 54.62 -6.46 2.76
N THR A 17 55.20 -5.91 3.84
CA THR A 17 54.47 -5.48 5.04
C THR A 17 53.74 -4.14 4.87
N ASP A 18 54.20 -3.29 3.95
CA ASP A 18 53.56 -2.00 3.64
C ASP A 18 52.29 -2.17 2.80
N PHE A 19 52.28 -3.18 1.91
CA PHE A 19 51.09 -3.50 1.11
C PHE A 19 49.97 -4.10 1.99
N THR A 20 50.33 -4.93 2.98
CA THR A 20 49.36 -5.52 3.91
C THR A 20 48.82 -4.51 4.91
N CYS A 21 49.64 -3.54 5.36
CA CYS A 21 49.19 -2.46 6.24
C CYS A 21 48.16 -1.55 5.55
N ASN A 22 48.39 -1.16 4.28
CA ASN A 22 47.42 -0.37 3.52
C ASN A 22 46.11 -1.12 3.25
N GLN A 23 46.17 -2.43 3.02
CA GLN A 23 44.96 -3.23 2.76
C GLN A 23 44.15 -3.47 4.04
N GLU A 24 44.78 -3.71 5.19
CA GLU A 24 44.14 -3.77 6.51
C GLU A 24 43.55 -2.42 6.92
N GLN A 25 44.26 -1.32 6.65
CA GLN A 25 43.77 0.02 6.99
C GLN A 25 42.57 0.42 6.11
N GLN A 26 42.55 0.02 4.85
CA GLN A 26 41.40 0.19 3.95
C GLN A 26 40.22 -0.73 4.31
N LEU A 27 40.48 -1.96 4.76
CA LEU A 27 39.44 -2.85 5.30
C LEU A 27 38.85 -2.29 6.60
N SER A 28 39.67 -1.66 7.45
CA SER A 28 39.21 -1.02 8.69
C SER A 28 38.35 0.22 8.44
N SER A 29 38.65 1.01 7.39
CA SER A 29 37.85 2.17 7.01
C SER A 29 36.55 1.77 6.30
N ILE A 30 36.59 0.76 5.43
CA ILE A 30 35.38 0.18 4.82
C ILE A 30 34.48 -0.44 5.89
N SER A 31 35.04 -1.17 6.86
CA SER A 31 34.28 -1.73 7.98
C SER A 31 33.65 -0.63 8.82
N ARG A 32 34.38 0.46 9.10
CA ARG A 32 33.86 1.61 9.86
C ARG A 32 32.75 2.36 9.11
N SER A 33 32.86 2.52 7.80
CA SER A 33 31.80 3.07 6.95
C SER A 33 30.57 2.16 6.85
N ILE A 34 30.75 0.83 6.85
CA ILE A 34 29.65 -0.14 6.93
C ILE A 34 28.99 -0.10 8.31
N GLU A 35 29.76 0.09 9.39
CA GLU A 35 29.26 0.25 10.76
C GLU A 35 28.43 1.53 10.91
N GLU A 36 28.87 2.65 10.32
CA GLU A 36 28.13 3.93 10.30
C GLU A 36 26.83 3.82 9.49
N MET A 37 26.86 3.18 8.30
CA MET A 37 25.65 2.89 7.53
C MET A 37 24.70 1.92 8.24
N ASN A 38 25.21 1.01 9.07
CA ASN A 38 24.39 0.14 9.90
C ASN A 38 23.88 0.85 11.16
N SER A 39 24.59 1.84 11.70
CA SER A 39 24.18 2.59 12.89
C SER A 39 22.93 3.43 12.63
N ASP A 40 22.80 4.04 11.45
CA ASP A 40 21.56 4.73 11.03
C ASP A 40 20.39 3.75 10.74
N LYS A 41 20.70 2.47 10.51
CA LYS A 41 19.70 1.39 10.40
C LYS A 41 19.42 0.66 11.73
N ASN A 42 20.24 0.87 12.75
CA ASN A 42 20.28 0.14 14.01
C ASN A 42 19.89 1.01 15.22
N GLU A 43 19.30 2.18 15.02
CA GLU A 43 18.52 2.81 16.08
C GLU A 43 17.14 2.10 16.18
N THR A 44 17.22 0.91 16.79
CA THR A 44 16.17 0.06 17.38
C THR A 44 15.37 -0.87 16.43
N LEU A 45 15.81 -2.12 16.33
CA LEU A 45 14.91 -3.25 16.57
C LEU A 45 15.60 -4.20 17.56
N PRO A 46 15.43 -3.99 18.88
CA PRO A 46 15.53 -5.10 19.80
C PRO A 46 14.53 -6.16 19.32
N ASN A 47 14.88 -7.43 19.50
CA ASN A 47 13.94 -8.55 19.52
C ASN A 47 13.00 -8.41 20.74
N GLU A 48 12.29 -7.29 20.82
CA GLU A 48 10.95 -7.23 21.36
C GLU A 48 10.04 -7.44 20.18
N LYS A 49 8.95 -8.19 20.38
CA LYS A 49 7.75 -7.95 19.59
C LYS A 49 7.41 -6.47 19.80
N LYS A 50 7.91 -5.57 18.95
CA LYS A 50 7.45 -4.19 18.87
C LYS A 50 6.00 -4.28 18.39
N ALA A 51 5.11 -4.60 19.33
CA ALA A 51 3.70 -4.35 19.18
C ALA A 51 3.62 -2.85 18.97
N LEU A 52 3.42 -2.45 17.71
CA LEU A 52 3.12 -1.08 17.33
C LEU A 52 2.09 -0.57 18.33
N LYS A 53 2.49 0.40 19.16
CA LYS A 53 1.57 1.06 20.09
C LYS A 53 0.41 1.54 19.23
N ARG A 54 -0.79 0.96 19.39
CA ARG A 54 -1.97 1.34 18.61
C ARG A 54 -2.30 2.79 18.96
N HIS A 55 -1.77 3.72 18.16
CA HIS A 55 -1.99 5.16 18.25
C HIS A 55 -2.91 5.65 17.13
N LEU A 56 -3.88 4.84 16.71
CA LEU A 56 -5.03 5.34 15.96
C LEU A 56 -6.11 5.71 16.97
N GLY A 57 -6.19 6.99 17.32
CA GLY A 57 -7.34 7.52 18.05
C GLY A 57 -8.60 7.46 17.19
N LEU A 58 -9.77 7.39 17.83
CA LEU A 58 -11.07 7.34 17.14
C LEU A 58 -11.21 8.44 16.07
N PHE A 59 -10.84 9.68 16.42
CA PHE A 59 -10.91 10.81 15.52
C PHE A 59 -9.94 10.72 14.32
N SER A 60 -8.75 10.15 14.54
CA SER A 60 -7.77 9.91 13.48
C SER A 60 -8.26 8.84 12.51
N GLY A 61 -8.90 7.77 13.01
CA GLY A 61 -9.54 6.75 12.19
C GLY A 61 -10.70 7.29 11.36
N ILE A 62 -11.60 8.08 11.97
CA ILE A 62 -12.73 8.70 11.27
C ILE A 62 -12.23 9.63 10.15
N SER A 63 -11.26 10.49 10.44
CA SER A 63 -10.69 11.42 9.46
C SER A 63 -10.03 10.69 8.29
N PHE A 64 -9.32 9.59 8.57
CA PHE A 64 -8.73 8.74 7.53
C PHE A 64 -9.80 8.12 6.62
N ILE A 65 -10.85 7.53 7.20
CA ILE A 65 -11.94 6.92 6.44
C ILE A 65 -12.63 7.98 5.57
N LEU A 66 -12.95 9.15 6.12
CA LEU A 66 -13.53 10.25 5.35
C LEU A 66 -12.63 10.70 4.20
N GLY A 67 -11.31 10.76 4.41
CA GLY A 67 -10.34 11.09 3.36
C GLY A 67 -10.27 10.04 2.24
N THR A 68 -10.52 8.77 2.55
CA THR A 68 -10.58 7.71 1.53
C THR A 68 -11.92 7.65 0.79
N ILE A 69 -13.02 8.05 1.43
CA ILE A 69 -14.37 8.03 0.82
C ILE A 69 -14.60 9.27 -0.05
N ILE A 70 -14.16 10.45 0.39
CA ILE A 70 -14.36 11.71 -0.31
C ILE A 70 -13.29 11.84 -1.41
N GLY A 71 -13.62 11.34 -2.60
CA GLY A 71 -12.78 11.42 -3.80
C GLY A 71 -13.25 12.42 -4.85
N SER A 72 -12.58 12.43 -6.01
CA SER A 72 -12.92 13.27 -7.16
C SER A 72 -14.28 12.94 -7.80
N GLY A 73 -14.87 11.78 -7.49
CA GLY A 73 -16.14 11.32 -8.06
C GLY A 73 -17.32 12.27 -7.85
N ILE A 74 -17.30 13.10 -6.80
CA ILE A 74 -18.35 14.08 -6.52
C ILE A 74 -18.54 15.12 -7.64
N PHE A 75 -17.50 15.37 -8.45
CA PHE A 75 -17.59 16.33 -9.57
C PHE A 75 -18.18 15.70 -10.84
N ILE A 76 -18.17 14.38 -10.96
CA ILE A 76 -18.64 13.62 -12.14
C ILE A 76 -20.04 13.06 -11.90
N SER A 77 -20.26 12.43 -10.74
CA SER A 77 -21.47 11.68 -10.43
C SER A 77 -22.78 12.48 -10.51
N PRO A 78 -22.86 13.75 -10.06
CA PRO A 78 -24.11 14.51 -10.12
C PRO A 78 -24.62 14.72 -11.55
N ILE A 79 -23.72 14.94 -12.51
CA ILE A 79 -24.07 15.18 -13.91
C ILE A 79 -24.63 13.90 -14.54
N GLY A 80 -24.04 12.74 -14.21
CA GLY A 80 -24.51 11.43 -14.70
C GLY A 80 -25.91 11.08 -14.18
N VAL A 81 -26.14 11.23 -12.88
CA VAL A 81 -27.44 10.91 -12.25
C VAL A 81 -28.52 11.89 -12.71
N LEU A 82 -28.20 13.18 -12.82
CA LEU A 82 -29.16 14.19 -13.28
C LEU A 82 -29.57 13.96 -14.74
N LYS A 83 -28.64 13.54 -15.62
CA LYS A 83 -28.95 13.22 -17.02
C LYS A 83 -29.89 12.01 -17.17
N GLN A 84 -29.75 11.01 -16.30
CA GLN A 84 -30.62 9.82 -16.35
C GLN A 84 -32.00 10.04 -15.74
N THR A 85 -32.08 10.95 -14.77
CA THR A 85 -33.27 11.12 -13.94
C THR A 85 -34.15 12.29 -14.41
N GLU A 86 -33.58 13.25 -15.15
CA GLU A 86 -34.22 14.47 -15.68
C GLU A 86 -34.95 15.35 -14.64
N SER A 87 -34.87 14.99 -13.34
CA SER A 87 -35.53 15.65 -12.22
C SER A 87 -34.60 15.72 -11.01
N ILE A 88 -34.50 16.92 -10.42
CA ILE A 88 -33.67 17.19 -9.23
C ILE A 88 -34.18 16.41 -8.01
N GLY A 89 -35.51 16.29 -7.84
CA GLY A 89 -36.09 15.62 -6.68
C GLY A 89 -35.74 14.13 -6.63
N LEU A 90 -35.84 13.45 -7.77
CA LEU A 90 -35.46 12.05 -7.89
C LEU A 90 -33.94 11.86 -7.77
N CYS A 91 -33.11 12.80 -8.25
CA CYS A 91 -31.66 12.77 -8.05
C CYS A 91 -31.28 12.76 -6.57
N LEU A 92 -31.92 13.59 -5.74
CA LEU A 92 -31.71 13.62 -4.29
C LEU A 92 -32.15 12.31 -3.60
N VAL A 93 -33.26 11.71 -4.05
CA VAL A 93 -33.73 10.41 -3.54
C VAL A 93 -32.73 9.30 -3.85
N VAL A 94 -32.21 9.23 -5.09
CA VAL A 94 -31.19 8.24 -5.48
C VAL A 94 -29.93 8.40 -4.66
N TRP A 95 -29.50 9.64 -4.41
CA TRP A 95 -28.35 9.93 -3.54
C TRP A 95 -28.57 9.45 -2.10
N GLY A 96 -29.75 9.74 -1.53
CA GLY A 96 -30.12 9.26 -0.20
C GLY A 96 -30.16 7.74 -0.10
N LEU A 97 -30.72 7.06 -1.11
CA LEU A 97 -30.78 5.60 -1.17
C LEU A 97 -29.37 4.99 -1.29
N CYS A 98 -28.50 5.56 -2.12
CA CYS A 98 -27.10 5.15 -2.23
C CYS A 98 -26.38 5.27 -0.88
N GLY A 99 -26.56 6.40 -0.18
CA GLY A 99 -26.01 6.60 1.16
C GLY A 99 -26.51 5.56 2.17
N LEU A 100 -27.81 5.24 2.16
CA LEU A 100 -28.39 4.23 3.04
C LEU A 100 -27.82 2.83 2.76
N ILE A 101 -27.74 2.43 1.49
CA ILE A 101 -27.16 1.15 1.07
C ILE A 101 -25.68 1.07 1.48
N SER A 102 -24.93 2.17 1.33
CA SER A 102 -23.53 2.25 1.73
C SER A 102 -23.33 2.07 3.24
N ILE A 103 -24.20 2.68 4.07
CA ILE A 103 -24.17 2.50 5.53
C ILE A 103 -24.46 1.04 5.91
N LEU A 104 -25.46 0.41 5.28
CA LEU A 104 -25.76 -1.00 5.54
C LEU A 104 -24.59 -1.91 5.15
N GLY A 105 -23.96 -1.66 4.00
CA GLY A 105 -22.76 -2.39 3.58
C GLY A 105 -21.57 -2.20 4.53
N ALA A 106 -21.34 -0.96 4.99
CA ALA A 106 -20.30 -0.64 5.97
C ALA A 106 -20.53 -1.34 7.31
N LEU A 107 -21.79 -1.43 7.76
CA LEU A 107 -22.15 -2.14 8.99
C LEU A 107 -21.88 -3.65 8.87
N CYS A 108 -22.30 -4.28 7.76
CA CYS A 108 -21.99 -5.67 7.49
C CYS A 108 -20.47 -5.92 7.44
N TYR A 109 -19.71 -5.02 6.82
CA TYR A 109 -18.26 -5.13 6.76
C TYR A 109 -17.59 -4.93 8.12
N ALA A 110 -18.15 -4.06 8.97
CA ALA A 110 -17.70 -3.86 10.35
C ALA A 110 -17.89 -5.13 11.19
N GLU A 111 -19.05 -5.78 11.09
CA GLU A 111 -19.32 -7.06 11.77
C GLU A 111 -18.26 -8.11 11.38
N ILE A 112 -18.06 -8.31 10.07
CA ILE A 112 -17.06 -9.27 9.55
C ILE A 112 -15.64 -8.92 10.02
N GLY A 113 -15.27 -7.63 10.00
CA GLY A 113 -13.97 -7.16 10.44
C GLY A 113 -13.71 -7.31 11.94
N THR A 114 -14.75 -7.42 12.76
CA THR A 114 -14.61 -7.72 14.20
C THR A 114 -14.52 -9.21 14.50
N VAL A 115 -15.14 -10.07 13.67
CA VAL A 115 -15.16 -11.53 13.87
C VAL A 115 -13.82 -12.18 13.50
N ILE A 116 -13.13 -11.66 12.48
CA ILE A 116 -11.92 -12.30 11.90
C ILE A 116 -10.74 -11.33 12.00
N PRO A 117 -9.98 -11.30 13.12
CA PRO A 117 -8.83 -10.42 13.31
C PRO A 117 -7.56 -10.94 12.62
N LEU A 118 -7.69 -11.47 11.40
CA LEU A 118 -6.56 -11.94 10.60
C LEU A 118 -6.00 -10.81 9.74
N SER A 119 -4.68 -10.64 9.79
CA SER A 119 -3.94 -9.73 8.91
C SER A 119 -3.83 -10.32 7.50
N GLY A 120 -4.85 -10.09 6.67
CA GLY A 120 -4.89 -10.65 5.31
C GLY A 120 -6.03 -10.12 4.43
N SER A 121 -6.45 -8.87 4.61
CA SER A 121 -7.44 -8.16 3.76
C SER A 121 -8.65 -9.02 3.30
N GLU A 122 -9.23 -8.70 2.15
CA GLU A 122 -10.37 -9.39 1.54
C GLU A 122 -10.16 -10.90 1.38
N LEU A 123 -8.90 -11.32 1.23
CA LEU A 123 -8.52 -12.73 1.10
C LEU A 123 -8.72 -13.54 2.38
N ALA A 124 -8.48 -12.95 3.56
CA ALA A 124 -8.66 -13.64 4.83
C ALA A 124 -10.15 -13.93 5.09
N TYR A 125 -11.04 -12.99 4.77
CA TYR A 125 -12.48 -13.18 4.91
C TYR A 125 -13.00 -14.29 3.99
N MET A 126 -12.53 -14.32 2.73
CA MET A 126 -12.88 -15.40 1.80
C MET A 126 -12.33 -16.75 2.26
N ARG A 127 -11.06 -16.83 2.67
CA ARG A 127 -10.48 -18.12 3.09
C ARG A 127 -11.19 -18.71 4.30
N GLU A 128 -11.54 -17.89 5.30
CA GLU A 128 -12.23 -18.36 6.50
C GLU A 128 -13.70 -18.75 6.19
N GLY A 129 -14.41 -17.92 5.43
CA GLY A 129 -15.83 -18.15 5.11
C GLY A 129 -16.06 -19.33 4.15
N ILE A 130 -15.22 -19.49 3.13
CA ILE A 130 -15.38 -20.55 2.13
C ILE A 130 -14.61 -21.83 2.53
N GLY A 131 -13.54 -21.69 3.32
CA GLY A 131 -12.68 -22.80 3.76
C GLY A 131 -13.43 -23.82 4.63
N SER A 132 -14.40 -23.39 5.44
CA SER A 132 -15.23 -24.31 6.24
C SER A 132 -16.20 -25.17 5.41
N ALA A 133 -16.60 -24.73 4.21
CA ALA A 133 -17.54 -25.47 3.36
C ALA A 133 -16.84 -26.41 2.36
N HIS A 134 -15.66 -26.04 1.85
CA HIS A 134 -14.92 -26.86 0.88
C HIS A 134 -13.41 -26.57 0.90
N ALA A 135 -12.70 -27.15 1.87
CA ALA A 135 -11.28 -26.86 2.14
C ALA A 135 -10.33 -26.94 0.92
N ARG A 136 -10.60 -27.80 -0.07
CA ARG A 136 -9.73 -27.95 -1.26
C ARG A 136 -10.02 -26.95 -2.40
N THR A 137 -11.24 -26.40 -2.47
CA THR A 137 -11.69 -25.48 -3.54
C THR A 137 -11.74 -24.03 -3.05
N GLY A 138 -11.86 -23.82 -1.73
CA GLY A 138 -11.86 -22.50 -1.11
C GLY A 138 -10.61 -21.69 -1.39
N ASP A 139 -9.42 -22.29 -1.30
CA ASP A 139 -8.15 -21.59 -1.59
C ASP A 139 -8.02 -21.19 -3.07
N ILE A 140 -8.50 -22.05 -3.98
CA ILE A 140 -8.44 -21.80 -5.43
C ILE A 140 -9.42 -20.68 -5.80
N LEU A 141 -10.63 -20.70 -5.22
CA LEU A 141 -11.64 -19.68 -5.47
C LEU A 141 -11.21 -18.32 -4.91
N ALA A 142 -10.68 -18.28 -3.69
CA ALA A 142 -10.13 -17.06 -3.10
C ALA A 142 -8.99 -16.48 -3.95
N PHE A 143 -8.12 -17.33 -4.50
CA PHE A 143 -7.08 -16.91 -5.42
C PHE A 143 -7.65 -16.33 -6.73
N ILE A 144 -8.60 -17.00 -7.38
CA ILE A 144 -9.20 -16.53 -8.64
C ILE A 144 -9.94 -15.21 -8.45
N VAL A 145 -10.73 -15.09 -7.39
CA VAL A 145 -11.48 -13.85 -7.11
C VAL A 145 -10.51 -12.70 -6.83
N ASN A 146 -9.48 -12.91 -6.01
CA ASN A 146 -8.48 -11.87 -5.77
C ASN A 146 -7.67 -11.53 -7.03
N TRP A 147 -7.35 -12.53 -7.85
CA TRP A 147 -6.67 -12.32 -9.13
C TRP A 147 -7.53 -11.48 -10.08
N ALA A 148 -8.80 -11.85 -10.24
CA ALA A 148 -9.76 -11.07 -11.03
C ALA A 148 -9.93 -9.65 -10.47
N ASN A 149 -10.06 -9.50 -9.14
CA ASN A 149 -10.15 -8.19 -8.50
C ASN A 149 -8.91 -7.33 -8.78
N THR A 150 -7.73 -7.93 -8.70
CA THR A 150 -6.46 -7.23 -8.93
C THR A 150 -6.24 -6.85 -10.40
N PHE A 151 -6.58 -7.73 -11.33
CA PHE A 151 -6.36 -7.50 -12.76
C PHE A 151 -7.49 -6.73 -13.45
N ILE A 152 -8.69 -6.70 -12.88
CA ILE A 152 -9.85 -6.07 -13.51
C ILE A 152 -10.24 -4.80 -12.76
N LEU A 153 -10.51 -4.88 -11.46
CA LEU A 153 -11.08 -3.75 -10.71
C LEU A 153 -10.05 -2.65 -10.46
N LEU A 154 -8.85 -3.01 -10.02
CA LEU A 154 -7.77 -2.04 -9.75
C LEU A 154 -7.38 -1.22 -10.99
N PRO A 155 -7.02 -1.81 -12.15
CA PRO A 155 -6.67 -1.03 -13.35
C PRO A 155 -7.88 -0.33 -13.99
N SER A 156 -9.09 -0.90 -13.88
CA SER A 156 -10.31 -0.21 -14.36
C SER A 156 -10.53 1.10 -13.60
N SER A 157 -10.37 1.08 -12.27
CA SER A 157 -10.54 2.28 -11.44
C SER A 157 -9.53 3.38 -11.78
N THR A 158 -8.26 3.02 -12.00
CA THR A 158 -7.23 4.00 -12.36
C THR A 158 -7.41 4.51 -13.79
N ALA A 159 -7.88 3.67 -14.72
CA ALA A 159 -8.21 4.07 -16.09
C ALA A 159 -9.37 5.09 -16.12
N ILE A 160 -10.45 4.86 -15.38
CA ILE A 160 -11.58 5.80 -15.30
C ILE A 160 -11.12 7.15 -14.72
N LEU A 161 -10.29 7.13 -13.68
CA LEU A 161 -9.72 8.35 -13.10
C LEU A 161 -8.81 9.09 -14.08
N ALA A 162 -7.97 8.38 -14.82
CA ALA A 162 -7.11 8.97 -15.84
C ALA A 162 -7.91 9.57 -17.01
N LEU A 163 -8.94 8.87 -17.49
CA LEU A 163 -9.86 9.37 -18.51
C LEU A 163 -10.58 10.62 -18.03
N THR A 164 -11.12 10.58 -16.82
CA THR A 164 -11.79 11.71 -16.19
C THR A 164 -10.84 12.91 -16.11
N PHE A 165 -9.62 12.71 -15.58
CA PHE A 165 -8.62 13.77 -15.52
C PHE A 165 -8.33 14.38 -16.89
N GLY A 166 -8.12 13.55 -17.92
CA GLY A 166 -7.90 14.01 -19.29
C GLY A 166 -9.07 14.82 -19.83
N THR A 167 -10.31 14.35 -19.63
CA THR A 167 -11.50 15.09 -20.09
C THR A 167 -11.64 16.44 -19.41
N TYR A 168 -11.51 16.51 -18.08
CA TYR A 168 -11.60 17.77 -17.32
C TYR A 168 -10.46 18.74 -17.65
N PHE A 169 -9.22 18.24 -17.84
CA PHE A 169 -8.08 19.07 -18.23
C PHE A 169 -8.28 19.69 -19.63
N LEU A 170 -8.74 18.87 -20.59
CA LEU A 170 -9.06 19.34 -21.95
C LEU A 170 -10.27 20.27 -21.97
N SER A 171 -11.29 20.05 -21.11
CA SER A 171 -12.39 21.00 -20.91
C SER A 171 -11.89 22.38 -20.51
N GLY A 172 -10.87 22.44 -19.65
CA GLY A 172 -10.27 23.70 -19.22
C GLY A 172 -9.46 24.39 -20.32
N VAL A 173 -8.76 23.62 -21.15
CA VAL A 173 -7.84 24.15 -22.18
C VAL A 173 -8.54 24.49 -23.51
N THR A 174 -9.57 23.74 -23.92
CA THR A 174 -10.21 23.89 -25.23
C THR A 174 -11.68 24.25 -25.10
N ASN A 175 -12.05 25.45 -25.55
CA ASN A 175 -13.40 26.00 -25.37
C ASN A 175 -14.42 25.38 -26.35
N SER A 176 -15.34 24.59 -25.80
CA SER A 176 -16.77 24.47 -26.13
C SER A 176 -17.31 23.65 -27.33
N LYS A 177 -16.53 22.95 -28.18
CA LYS A 177 -17.16 22.12 -29.26
C LYS A 177 -16.80 20.63 -29.33
N HIS A 178 -15.69 20.19 -28.74
CA HIS A 178 -15.31 18.76 -28.75
C HIS A 178 -15.81 17.95 -27.53
N GLN A 179 -16.38 18.63 -26.52
CA GLN A 179 -16.81 18.02 -25.24
C GLN A 179 -17.89 16.95 -25.41
N ILE A 180 -18.90 17.18 -26.27
CA ILE A 180 -20.06 16.29 -26.40
C ILE A 180 -19.71 14.99 -27.14
N ILE A 181 -18.73 15.03 -28.05
CA ILE A 181 -18.30 13.86 -28.83
C ILE A 181 -17.50 12.89 -27.95
N TYR A 182 -16.58 13.39 -27.11
CA TYR A 182 -15.79 12.54 -26.21
C TYR A 182 -16.62 11.92 -25.08
N LEU A 183 -17.60 12.66 -24.54
CA LEU A 183 -18.47 12.15 -23.47
C LEU A 183 -19.43 11.04 -23.96
N SER A 184 -19.76 11.01 -25.26
CA SER A 184 -20.65 10.00 -25.86
C SER A 184 -19.90 8.83 -26.50
N LEU A 185 -18.56 8.88 -26.56
CA LEU A 185 -17.69 7.79 -27.03
C LEU A 185 -17.09 6.98 -25.87
N VAL A 186 -17.07 7.56 -24.66
CA VAL A 186 -16.51 6.97 -23.44
C VAL A 186 -17.59 6.34 -22.54
N PHE A 187 -18.87 6.66 -22.77
CA PHE A 187 -20.06 6.07 -22.14
C PHE A 187 -21.08 5.65 -23.19
#